data_AF-A0AAU9XHN8-F1
#
_entry.id   AF-A0AAU9XHN8-F1
#
_cell.length_a   1.000
_cell.length_b   1.000
_cell.length_c   1.000
_cell.angle_alpha   90.00
_cell.angle_beta   90.00
_cell.angle_gamma   90.00
#
_symmetry.space_group_name_H-M   'P 1'
#
loop_
_entity.id
_entity.type
_entity.pdbx_description
1 polymer ?
#
loop_
_entity_poly.entity_id
_entity_poly.type
_entity_poly.pdbx_seq_one_letter_code
_entity_poly.pdbx_strand_id
1 'polypeptide(L)'
;MLMEFKLIVPTFFPDGWAASYDVGTAVTQMIQIKMKWLLCLAILLCLTSFSDACERELVKNCTKSYVTLLDKKPDEGSHCTRLKEVFGCFWSNRDCKGQNIRRWRGWVLMVATLEKFLDICPRDDQQLQKFYEYLPDDSKPRRIYERLKATPISAKDKQCATQIHNSCKKQFVELVRKNHRICDDGGYWLKCYGESGCDKESAIVRYAKFVAELAPKLVSDCKRSEL
;
A
#
# COMPACT_ATOMS: atom_id res chain seq x y z
N MET A 1 10.58 -22.02 -66.95
CA MET A 1 10.19 -23.39 -66.54
C MET A 1 11.32 -23.90 -65.64
N LEU A 2 11.27 -23.56 -64.36
CA LEU A 2 12.31 -23.88 -63.38
C LEU A 2 11.73 -24.92 -62.42
N MET A 3 12.43 -26.04 -62.34
CA MET A 3 12.02 -27.28 -61.66
C MET A 3 11.91 -27.08 -60.15
N GLU A 4 10.81 -27.56 -59.56
CA GLU A 4 10.68 -27.74 -58.12
C GLU A 4 11.50 -28.96 -57.69
N PHE A 5 12.47 -28.75 -56.79
CA PHE A 5 13.14 -29.83 -56.07
C PHE A 5 12.31 -30.20 -54.83
N LYS A 6 11.59 -31.32 -54.90
CA LYS A 6 11.07 -32.01 -53.70
C LYS A 6 12.20 -32.78 -53.03
N LEU A 7 12.64 -32.32 -51.86
CA LEU A 7 13.50 -33.10 -51.00
C LEU A 7 12.64 -34.16 -50.28
N ILE A 8 12.77 -35.42 -50.69
CA ILE A 8 12.19 -36.57 -49.99
C ILE A 8 13.31 -37.19 -49.15
N VAL A 9 13.23 -37.05 -47.83
CA VAL A 9 14.10 -37.80 -46.90
C VAL A 9 13.34 -39.07 -46.50
N PRO A 10 13.84 -40.28 -46.81
CA PRO A 10 13.16 -41.50 -46.41
C PRO A 10 13.58 -41.88 -44.99
N THR A 11 12.72 -41.66 -44.01
CA THR A 11 12.79 -42.36 -42.72
C THR A 11 11.96 -43.64 -42.82
N PHE A 12 12.65 -44.77 -42.82
CA PHE A 12 12.06 -46.11 -42.76
C PHE A 12 11.48 -46.36 -41.36
N PHE A 13 10.16 -46.57 -41.27
CA PHE A 13 9.49 -47.21 -40.13
C PHE A 13 8.59 -48.32 -40.70
N PRO A 14 8.57 -49.53 -40.09
CA PRO A 14 7.60 -50.55 -40.46
C PRO A 14 6.23 -50.12 -39.91
N ASP A 15 5.18 -50.47 -40.65
CA ASP A 15 3.77 -50.18 -40.35
C ASP A 15 3.23 -48.82 -40.86
N GLY A 16 3.19 -48.68 -42.19
CA GLY A 16 1.91 -48.55 -42.90
C GLY A 16 0.97 -47.37 -42.64
N TRP A 17 1.37 -46.31 -41.94
CA TRP A 17 0.58 -45.08 -41.83
C TRP A 17 1.44 -43.86 -42.15
N ALA A 18 1.31 -43.35 -43.38
CA ALA A 18 1.84 -42.04 -43.74
C ALA A 18 1.02 -40.96 -43.04
N ALA A 19 1.41 -40.59 -41.82
CA ALA A 19 0.97 -39.34 -41.22
C ALA A 19 1.65 -38.21 -41.98
N SER A 20 0.96 -37.63 -42.96
CA SER A 20 1.32 -36.32 -43.49
C SER A 20 1.15 -35.32 -42.34
N TYR A 21 2.23 -35.01 -41.63
CA TYR A 21 2.24 -33.88 -40.72
C TYR A 21 2.07 -32.62 -41.58
N ASP A 22 0.85 -32.09 -41.60
CA ASP A 22 0.54 -30.87 -42.29
C ASP A 22 1.28 -29.72 -41.58
N VAL A 23 2.44 -29.37 -42.14
CA VAL A 23 3.32 -28.30 -41.66
C VAL A 23 2.54 -26.98 -41.58
N GLY A 24 1.51 -26.80 -42.43
CA GLY A 24 0.61 -25.65 -42.41
C GLY A 24 -0.20 -25.55 -41.11
N THR A 25 -0.76 -26.65 -40.61
CA THR A 25 -1.51 -26.66 -39.34
C THR A 25 -0.59 -26.48 -38.13
N ALA A 26 0.61 -27.05 -38.14
CA ALA A 26 1.59 -26.86 -37.06
C ALA A 26 2.10 -25.41 -36.96
N VAL A 27 2.41 -24.78 -38.10
CA VAL A 27 2.83 -23.36 -38.16
C VAL A 27 1.68 -22.44 -37.74
N THR A 28 0.45 -22.72 -38.16
CA THR A 28 -0.73 -21.94 -37.79
C THR A 28 -1.03 -22.04 -36.29
N GLN A 29 -0.90 -23.22 -35.68
CA GLN A 29 -1.03 -23.40 -34.23
C GLN A 29 0.07 -22.65 -33.46
N MET A 30 1.33 -22.69 -33.92
CA MET A 30 2.43 -21.94 -33.32
C MET A 30 2.21 -20.43 -33.37
N ILE A 31 1.70 -19.91 -34.49
CA ILE A 31 1.35 -18.48 -34.64
C ILE A 31 0.22 -18.11 -33.68
N GLN A 32 -0.83 -18.92 -33.57
CA GLN A 32 -1.94 -18.66 -32.64
C GLN A 32 -1.50 -18.68 -31.17
N ILE A 33 -0.60 -19.59 -30.77
CA ILE A 33 -0.06 -19.64 -29.41
C ILE A 33 0.78 -18.39 -29.12
N LYS A 34 1.66 -17.98 -30.05
CA LYS A 34 2.45 -16.74 -29.92
C LYS A 34 1.58 -15.49 -29.85
N MET A 35 0.51 -15.42 -30.65
CA MET A 35 -0.41 -14.28 -30.68
C MET A 35 -1.25 -14.21 -29.40
N LYS A 36 -1.69 -15.35 -28.84
CA LYS A 36 -2.33 -15.43 -27.52
C LYS A 36 -1.38 -14.98 -26.41
N TRP A 37 -0.11 -15.41 -26.46
CA TRP A 37 0.92 -14.99 -25.51
C TRP A 37 1.17 -13.48 -25.54
N LEU A 38 1.29 -12.89 -26.74
CA LEU A 38 1.45 -11.44 -26.92
C LEU A 38 0.22 -10.68 -26.41
N LEU A 39 -1.00 -11.20 -26.64
CA LEU A 39 -2.22 -10.62 -26.12
C LEU A 39 -2.25 -10.64 -24.58
N CYS A 40 -1.90 -11.77 -23.96
CA CYS A 40 -1.82 -11.89 -22.50
C CYS A 40 -0.76 -10.96 -21.90
N LEU A 41 0.41 -10.84 -22.53
CA LEU A 41 1.46 -9.90 -22.14
C LEU A 41 0.99 -8.45 -22.24
N ALA A 42 0.30 -8.08 -23.32
CA ALA A 42 -0.25 -6.74 -23.50
C ALA A 42 -1.31 -6.41 -22.43
N ILE A 43 -2.20 -7.36 -22.11
CA ILE A 43 -3.20 -7.21 -21.05
C ILE A 43 -2.51 -7.03 -19.68
N LEU A 44 -1.51 -7.84 -19.36
CA LEU A 44 -0.71 -7.71 -18.13
C LEU A 44 -0.02 -6.35 -18.03
N LEU A 45 0.61 -5.89 -19.12
CA LEU A 45 1.27 -4.58 -19.18
C LEU A 45 0.25 -3.44 -19.01
N CYS A 46 -0.91 -3.49 -19.66
CA CYS A 46 -1.99 -2.52 -19.44
C CYS A 46 -2.46 -2.50 -17.99
N LEU A 47 -2.74 -3.66 -17.39
CA LEU A 47 -3.22 -3.77 -16.00
C LEU A 47 -2.22 -3.18 -15.00
N THR A 48 -0.91 -3.42 -15.19
CA THR A 48 0.13 -2.84 -14.32
C THR A 48 0.26 -1.33 -14.50
N SER A 49 0.12 -0.82 -15.73
CA SER A 49 0.19 0.62 -16.04
C SER A 49 -0.97 1.41 -15.44
N PHE A 50 -2.19 0.89 -15.56
CA PHE A 50 -3.40 1.51 -14.97
C PHE A 50 -3.35 1.48 -13.44
N SER A 51 -2.86 0.40 -12.85
CA SER A 51 -2.65 0.27 -11.40
C SER A 51 -1.67 1.34 -10.89
N ASP A 52 -0.50 1.48 -11.52
CA ASP A 52 0.52 2.46 -11.11
C ASP A 52 0.08 3.93 -11.30
N ALA A 53 -0.70 4.23 -12.34
CA ALA A 53 -1.27 5.56 -12.54
C ALA A 53 -2.30 5.91 -11.44
N CYS A 54 -3.22 4.99 -11.15
CA CYS A 54 -4.21 5.18 -10.10
C CYS A 54 -3.57 5.38 -8.72
N GLU A 55 -2.57 4.55 -8.38
CA GLU A 55 -1.89 4.64 -7.09
C GLU A 55 -1.24 6.02 -6.90
N ARG A 56 -0.52 6.50 -7.91
CA ARG A 56 0.14 7.81 -7.86
C ARG A 56 -0.85 8.95 -7.72
N GLU A 57 -1.90 8.94 -8.53
CA GLU A 57 -2.93 9.99 -8.49
C GLU A 57 -3.63 10.04 -7.13
N LEU A 58 -4.03 8.89 -6.58
CA LEU A 58 -4.71 8.83 -5.29
C LEU A 58 -3.79 9.30 -4.16
N VAL A 59 -2.53 8.84 -4.12
CA VAL A 59 -1.56 9.29 -3.10
C VAL A 59 -1.36 10.79 -3.19
N LYS A 60 -1.09 11.33 -4.38
CA LYS A 60 -0.88 12.76 -4.62
C LYS A 60 -2.07 13.61 -4.22
N ASN A 61 -3.28 13.18 -4.57
CA ASN A 61 -4.50 13.92 -4.24
C ASN A 61 -4.77 13.92 -2.73
N CYS A 62 -4.55 12.80 -2.05
CA CYS A 62 -4.78 12.71 -0.61
C CYS A 62 -3.73 13.46 0.21
N THR A 63 -2.47 13.44 -0.18
CA THR A 63 -1.41 14.22 0.48
C THR A 63 -1.62 15.72 0.29
N LYS A 64 -1.98 16.15 -0.92
CA LYS A 64 -2.32 17.56 -1.21
C LYS A 64 -3.56 18.02 -0.44
N SER A 65 -4.57 17.15 -0.34
CA SER A 65 -5.77 17.42 0.46
C SER A 65 -5.44 17.62 1.94
N TYR A 66 -4.57 16.78 2.51
CA TYR A 66 -4.10 16.96 3.89
C TYR A 66 -3.43 18.32 4.11
N VAL A 67 -2.50 18.70 3.23
CA VAL A 67 -1.80 19.99 3.32
C VAL A 67 -2.80 21.14 3.25
N THR A 68 -3.75 21.09 2.31
CA THR A 68 -4.80 22.12 2.16
C THR A 68 -5.68 22.21 3.42
N LEU A 69 -6.03 21.07 4.03
CA LEU A 69 -6.79 21.04 5.28
C LEU A 69 -5.98 21.60 6.45
N LEU A 70 -4.67 21.34 6.48
CA LEU A 70 -3.78 21.86 7.50
C LEU A 70 -3.61 23.38 7.40
N ASP A 71 -3.51 23.94 6.21
CA ASP A 71 -3.45 25.40 6.00
C ASP A 71 -4.75 26.08 6.46
N LYS A 72 -5.90 25.48 6.16
CA LYS A 72 -7.23 26.03 6.55
C LYS A 72 -7.51 25.90 8.03
N LYS A 73 -7.06 24.81 8.64
CA LYS A 73 -7.32 24.46 10.04
C LYS A 73 -6.00 23.99 10.66
N PRO A 74 -5.10 24.92 11.05
CA PRO A 74 -3.79 24.55 11.57
C PRO A 74 -3.80 24.13 13.04
N ASP A 75 -4.90 24.39 13.75
CA ASP A 75 -5.02 24.17 15.18
C ASP A 75 -5.03 22.68 15.57
N GLU A 76 -4.64 22.39 16.81
CA GLU A 76 -4.61 21.02 17.33
C GLU A 76 -6.03 20.43 17.49
N GLY A 77 -7.04 21.25 17.81
CA GLY A 77 -8.43 20.81 17.97
C GLY A 77 -9.02 20.22 16.68
N SER A 78 -8.58 20.71 15.53
CA SER A 78 -8.98 20.23 14.20
C SER A 78 -8.26 18.94 13.77
N HIS A 79 -7.34 18.39 14.57
CA HIS A 79 -6.55 17.20 14.24
C HIS A 79 -7.41 16.00 13.86
N CYS A 80 -8.36 15.63 14.70
CA CYS A 80 -9.22 14.47 14.45
C CYS A 80 -10.08 14.64 13.18
N THR A 81 -10.45 15.88 12.85
CA THR A 81 -11.14 16.19 11.58
C THR A 81 -10.20 15.95 10.40
N ARG A 82 -8.97 16.49 10.45
CA ARG A 82 -7.97 16.27 9.38
C ARG A 82 -7.67 14.79 9.18
N LEU A 83 -7.50 14.04 10.27
CA LEU A 83 -7.26 12.59 10.22
C LEU A 83 -8.44 11.84 9.59
N LYS A 84 -9.69 12.21 9.93
CA LYS A 84 -10.90 11.62 9.34
C LYS A 84 -10.96 11.86 7.83
N GLU A 85 -10.67 13.07 7.37
CA GLU A 85 -10.67 13.42 5.94
C GLU A 85 -9.58 12.69 5.16
N VAL A 86 -8.34 12.64 5.68
CA VAL A 86 -7.24 11.89 5.04
C VAL A 86 -7.55 10.40 5.00
N PHE A 87 -8.07 9.85 6.09
CA PHE A 87 -8.55 8.48 6.13
C PHE A 87 -9.61 8.25 5.05
N GLY A 88 -10.62 9.11 4.95
CA GLY A 88 -11.64 9.01 3.91
C GLY A 88 -11.06 9.04 2.51
N CYS A 89 -10.09 9.93 2.26
CA CYS A 89 -9.46 10.07 0.95
C CYS A 89 -8.77 8.77 0.49
N PHE A 90 -7.89 8.18 1.31
CA PHE A 90 -7.16 6.96 0.92
C PHE A 90 -8.08 5.74 0.72
N TRP A 91 -9.25 5.75 1.36
CA TRP A 91 -10.24 4.68 1.30
C TRP A 91 -11.42 4.98 0.34
N SER A 92 -11.40 6.11 -0.37
CA SER A 92 -12.47 6.55 -1.27
C SER A 92 -12.59 5.69 -2.53
N ASN A 93 -11.48 5.34 -3.17
CA ASN A 93 -11.45 4.52 -4.39
C ASN A 93 -10.90 3.11 -4.11
N ARG A 94 -11.79 2.18 -3.72
CA ARG A 94 -11.41 0.80 -3.35
C ARG A 94 -10.87 -0.04 -4.50
N ASP A 95 -11.21 0.31 -5.74
CA ASP A 95 -10.77 -0.41 -6.94
C ASP A 95 -9.31 -0.11 -7.28
N CYS A 96 -8.78 1.01 -6.80
CA CYS A 96 -7.36 1.31 -6.83
C CYS A 96 -6.58 0.28 -5.99
N LYS A 97 -5.88 -0.62 -6.68
CA LYS A 97 -5.09 -1.70 -6.08
C LYS A 97 -3.63 -1.53 -6.45
N GLY A 98 -2.78 -1.95 -5.53
CA GLY A 98 -1.34 -2.04 -5.72
C GLY A 98 -0.59 -1.89 -4.40
N GLN A 99 0.74 -2.01 -4.44
CA GLN A 99 1.54 -2.13 -3.22
C GLN A 99 1.71 -0.80 -2.47
N ASN A 100 1.78 0.32 -3.19
CA ASN A 100 2.00 1.65 -2.62
C ASN A 100 0.73 2.11 -1.93
N ILE A 101 -0.42 2.03 -2.60
CA ILE A 101 -1.70 2.40 -2.00
C ILE A 101 -2.08 1.48 -0.83
N ARG A 102 -1.73 0.19 -0.89
CA ARG A 102 -1.92 -0.74 0.24
C ARG A 102 -1.11 -0.30 1.46
N ARG A 103 0.14 0.14 1.27
CA ARG A 103 0.99 0.67 2.35
C ARG A 103 0.40 1.95 2.94
N TRP A 104 -0.03 2.89 2.11
CA TRP A 104 -0.68 4.13 2.57
C TRP A 104 -1.98 3.87 3.34
N ARG A 105 -2.86 3.02 2.82
CA ARG A 105 -4.10 2.61 3.51
C ARG A 105 -3.81 1.96 4.85
N GLY A 106 -2.87 1.02 4.88
CA GLY A 106 -2.43 0.35 6.10
C GLY A 106 -1.89 1.35 7.11
N TRP A 107 -1.06 2.30 6.68
CA TRP A 107 -0.49 3.30 7.58
C TRP A 107 -1.54 4.25 8.16
N VAL A 108 -2.42 4.84 7.33
CA VAL A 108 -3.48 5.74 7.84
C VAL A 108 -4.47 5.00 8.74
N LEU A 109 -4.80 3.74 8.40
CA LEU A 109 -5.60 2.88 9.28
C LEU A 109 -4.91 2.65 10.61
N MET A 110 -3.60 2.43 10.59
CA MET A 110 -2.87 2.20 11.83
C MET A 110 -2.75 3.47 12.68
N VAL A 111 -2.52 4.64 12.09
CA VAL A 111 -2.54 5.93 12.80
C VAL A 111 -3.92 6.14 13.45
N ALA A 112 -5.01 5.96 12.70
CA ALA A 112 -6.36 6.09 13.23
C ALA A 112 -6.67 5.12 14.38
N THR A 113 -6.07 3.93 14.34
CA THR A 113 -6.17 2.94 15.42
C THR A 113 -5.38 3.38 16.66
N LEU A 114 -4.15 3.87 16.50
CA LEU A 114 -3.33 4.37 17.62
C LEU A 114 -4.05 5.50 18.37
N GLU A 115 -4.53 6.50 17.63
CA GLU A 115 -5.25 7.66 18.17
C GLU A 115 -6.49 7.27 18.96
N LYS A 116 -7.16 6.19 18.55
CA LYS A 116 -8.30 5.61 19.25
C LYS A 116 -7.87 4.93 20.56
N PHE A 117 -6.85 4.07 20.53
CA PHE A 117 -6.37 3.40 21.75
C PHE A 117 -5.77 4.37 22.79
N LEU A 118 -5.28 5.53 22.35
CA LEU A 118 -4.79 6.62 23.20
C LEU A 118 -5.89 7.57 23.70
N ASP A 119 -7.16 7.35 23.34
CA ASP A 119 -8.31 8.25 23.60
C ASP A 119 -8.13 9.68 23.06
N ILE A 120 -7.41 9.86 21.95
CA ILE A 120 -7.18 11.18 21.36
C ILE A 120 -8.27 11.51 20.33
N CYS A 121 -8.53 10.58 19.41
CA CYS A 121 -9.60 10.73 18.42
C CYS A 121 -10.63 9.61 18.57
N PRO A 122 -11.89 9.93 18.92
CA PRO A 122 -12.92 8.92 19.06
C PRO A 122 -13.20 8.27 17.71
N ARG A 123 -13.33 6.94 17.71
CA ARG A 123 -13.66 6.17 16.51
C ARG A 123 -14.30 4.84 16.88
N ASP A 124 -15.29 4.43 16.09
CA ASP A 124 -16.01 3.19 16.26
C ASP A 124 -15.14 1.94 15.98
N ASP A 125 -15.20 0.94 16.87
CA ASP A 125 -14.47 -0.34 16.77
C ASP A 125 -14.92 -1.15 15.57
N GLN A 126 -16.24 -1.26 15.36
CA GLN A 126 -16.79 -2.07 14.28
C GLN A 126 -16.37 -1.51 12.92
N GLN A 127 -16.38 -0.18 12.77
CA GLN A 127 -15.91 0.49 11.58
C GLN A 127 -14.42 0.24 11.34
N LEU A 128 -13.57 0.33 12.37
CA LEU A 128 -12.13 0.03 12.24
C LEU A 128 -11.90 -1.43 11.82
N GLN A 129 -12.60 -2.37 12.46
CA GLN A 129 -12.46 -3.79 12.18
C GLN A 129 -12.77 -4.12 10.71
N LYS A 130 -13.84 -3.54 10.16
CA LYS A 130 -14.17 -3.68 8.72
C LYS A 130 -13.01 -3.26 7.80
N PHE A 131 -12.21 -2.27 8.18
CA PHE A 131 -11.05 -1.87 7.37
C PHE A 131 -9.88 -2.86 7.47
N TYR A 132 -9.70 -3.50 8.62
CA TYR A 132 -8.69 -4.55 8.79
C TYR A 132 -9.05 -5.85 8.06
N GLU A 133 -10.33 -6.13 7.82
CA GLU A 133 -10.79 -7.27 7.01
C GLU A 133 -10.34 -7.18 5.54
N TYR A 134 -10.08 -5.98 5.01
CA TYR A 134 -9.51 -5.81 3.67
C TYR A 134 -7.99 -6.05 3.61
N LEU A 135 -7.33 -6.23 4.74
CA LEU A 135 -5.91 -6.58 4.80
C LEU A 135 -5.75 -8.10 4.91
N PRO A 136 -4.69 -8.69 4.31
CA PRO A 136 -4.38 -10.10 4.47
C PRO A 136 -4.34 -10.52 5.94
N ASP A 137 -4.83 -11.72 6.26
CA ASP A 137 -4.91 -12.25 7.62
C ASP A 137 -3.54 -12.29 8.31
N ASP A 138 -2.49 -12.60 7.55
CA ASP A 138 -1.10 -12.66 7.98
C ASP A 138 -0.38 -11.30 7.95
N SER A 139 -1.08 -10.22 7.62
CA SER A 139 -0.47 -8.89 7.56
C SER A 139 -0.07 -8.40 8.97
N LYS A 140 1.14 -7.83 9.06
CA LYS A 140 1.67 -7.28 10.33
C LYS A 140 0.71 -6.26 10.97
N PRO A 141 0.07 -5.31 10.24
CA PRO A 141 -0.92 -4.39 10.83
C PRO A 141 -2.07 -5.12 11.54
N ARG A 142 -2.64 -6.15 10.90
CA ARG A 142 -3.77 -6.91 11.45
C ARG A 142 -3.38 -7.67 12.71
N ARG A 143 -2.24 -8.36 12.71
CA ARG A 143 -1.73 -9.07 13.91
C ARG A 143 -1.54 -8.15 15.11
N ILE A 144 -1.02 -6.93 14.89
CA ILE A 144 -0.79 -6.00 16.00
C ILE A 144 -2.12 -5.40 16.49
N TYR A 145 -3.05 -5.08 15.59
CA TYR A 145 -4.40 -4.63 15.95
C TYR A 145 -5.13 -5.65 16.83
N GLU A 146 -5.14 -6.93 16.44
CA GLU A 146 -5.77 -7.98 17.25
C GLU A 146 -5.10 -8.16 18.61
N ARG A 147 -3.76 -8.03 18.68
CA ARG A 147 -3.03 -8.07 19.96
C ARG A 147 -3.42 -6.91 20.88
N LEU A 148 -3.58 -5.69 20.35
CA LEU A 148 -4.01 -4.53 21.12
C LEU A 148 -5.45 -4.68 21.62
N LYS A 149 -6.34 -5.30 20.83
CA LYS A 149 -7.70 -5.61 21.27
C LYS A 149 -7.73 -6.66 22.38
N ALA A 150 -6.89 -7.69 22.26
CA ALA A 150 -6.87 -8.81 23.20
C ALA A 150 -6.21 -8.47 24.55
N THR A 151 -5.33 -7.48 24.59
CA THR A 151 -4.53 -7.15 25.79
C THR A 151 -4.88 -5.76 26.29
N PRO A 152 -5.44 -5.63 27.51
CA PRO A 152 -5.65 -4.32 28.12
C PRO A 152 -4.34 -3.54 28.22
N ILE A 153 -4.37 -2.27 27.81
CA ILE A 153 -3.23 -1.36 27.94
C ILE A 153 -3.30 -0.75 29.36
N SER A 154 -2.20 -0.84 30.11
CA SER A 154 -2.15 -0.23 31.44
C SER A 154 -2.32 1.29 31.35
N ALA A 155 -2.93 1.90 32.37
CA ALA A 155 -3.09 3.35 32.42
C ALA A 155 -1.74 4.09 32.33
N LYS A 156 -0.70 3.55 32.96
CA LYS A 156 0.66 4.07 32.91
C LYS A 156 1.23 4.05 31.49
N ASP A 157 1.10 2.93 30.78
CA ASP A 157 1.58 2.80 29.40
C ASP A 157 0.83 3.72 28.46
N LYS A 158 -0.49 3.82 28.64
CA LYS A 158 -1.35 4.71 27.85
C LYS A 158 -0.95 6.17 28.04
N GLN A 159 -0.81 6.63 29.28
CA GLN A 159 -0.39 8.00 29.59
C GLN A 159 0.97 8.32 28.95
N CYS A 160 1.94 7.42 29.11
CA CYS A 160 3.29 7.59 28.57
C CYS A 160 3.27 7.66 27.03
N ALA A 161 2.54 6.75 26.38
CA ALA A 161 2.40 6.73 24.94
C ALA A 161 1.65 7.94 24.40
N THR A 162 0.61 8.42 25.09
CA THR A 162 -0.12 9.64 24.71
C THR A 162 0.79 10.85 24.74
N GLN A 163 1.64 11.00 25.76
CA GLN A 163 2.59 12.11 25.86
C GLN A 163 3.58 12.11 24.68
N ILE A 164 4.22 10.97 24.39
CA ILE A 164 5.14 10.87 23.24
C ILE A 164 4.38 11.16 21.94
N HIS A 165 3.23 10.50 21.75
CA HIS A 165 2.48 10.60 20.51
C HIS A 165 2.08 12.05 20.23
N ASN A 166 1.56 12.78 21.22
CA ASN A 166 1.21 14.19 21.07
C ASN A 166 2.43 15.07 20.75
N SER A 167 3.57 14.82 21.41
CA SER A 167 4.83 15.53 21.11
C SER A 167 5.28 15.29 19.66
N CYS A 168 5.32 14.03 19.22
CA CYS A 168 5.74 13.67 17.86
C CYS A 168 4.77 14.17 16.78
N LYS A 169 3.47 14.05 17.03
CA LYS A 169 2.41 14.58 16.16
C LYS A 169 2.56 16.09 16.00
N LYS A 170 2.79 16.83 17.09
CA LYS A 170 2.98 18.27 17.05
C LYS A 170 4.17 18.66 16.19
N GLN A 171 5.33 18.03 16.40
CA GLN A 171 6.52 18.28 15.57
C GLN A 171 6.26 17.98 14.08
N PHE A 172 5.62 16.85 13.77
CA PHE A 172 5.27 16.50 12.40
C PHE A 172 4.35 17.56 11.76
N VAL A 173 3.28 17.96 12.46
CA VAL A 173 2.34 18.97 11.96
C VAL A 173 3.03 20.33 11.75
N GLU A 174 3.90 20.74 12.67
CA GLU A 174 4.67 21.99 12.53
C GLU A 174 5.61 21.97 11.32
N LEU A 175 6.31 20.86 11.10
CA LEU A 175 7.19 20.67 9.93
C LEU A 175 6.40 20.70 8.62
N VAL A 176 5.32 19.92 8.53
CA VAL A 176 4.49 19.87 7.31
C VAL A 176 3.85 21.23 7.02
N ARG A 177 3.42 21.97 8.04
CA ARG A 177 2.87 23.32 7.85
C ARG A 177 3.93 24.29 7.34
N LYS A 178 5.18 24.16 7.79
CA LYS A 178 6.27 25.07 7.39
C LYS A 178 6.77 24.76 5.99
N ASN A 179 6.93 23.48 5.66
CA ASN A 179 7.63 23.03 4.46
C ASN A 179 6.69 22.59 3.35
N HIS A 180 5.44 22.28 3.67
CA HIS A 180 4.45 21.65 2.78
C HIS A 180 4.92 20.31 2.16
N ARG A 181 5.92 19.67 2.80
CA ARG A 181 6.59 18.46 2.30
C ARG A 181 6.24 17.24 3.15
N ILE A 182 4.97 16.84 3.14
CA ILE A 182 4.49 15.68 3.90
C ILE A 182 5.30 14.40 3.61
N CYS A 183 5.74 14.22 2.36
CA CYS A 183 6.55 13.10 1.95
C CYS A 183 7.91 13.07 2.66
N ASP A 184 8.55 14.23 2.90
CA ASP A 184 9.88 14.29 3.53
C ASP A 184 9.78 14.40 5.05
N ASP A 185 8.83 15.17 5.55
CA ASP A 185 8.65 15.42 6.98
C ASP A 185 8.16 14.16 7.72
N GLY A 186 7.53 13.22 7.02
CA GLY A 186 7.11 11.92 7.58
C GLY A 186 8.26 11.08 8.14
N GLY A 187 9.49 11.24 7.63
CA GLY A 187 10.68 10.54 8.13
C GLY A 187 11.10 10.96 9.55
N TYR A 188 10.77 12.19 9.97
CA TYR A 188 11.08 12.70 11.32
C TYR A 188 10.19 12.07 12.40
N TRP A 189 8.98 11.63 12.03
CA TRP A 189 8.04 11.02 12.98
C TRP A 189 8.61 9.74 13.64
N LEU A 190 9.43 8.96 12.92
CA LEU A 190 10.09 7.77 13.46
C LEU A 190 11.14 8.08 14.53
N LYS A 191 11.97 9.11 14.29
CA LYS A 191 13.02 9.50 15.25
C LYS A 191 12.40 9.91 16.58
N CYS A 192 11.27 10.63 16.53
CA CYS A 192 10.60 11.10 17.73
C CYS A 192 10.10 9.95 18.65
N TYR A 193 9.62 8.82 18.11
CA TYR A 193 9.26 7.66 18.95
C TYR A 193 10.46 6.88 19.49
N GLY A 194 11.60 6.94 18.79
CA GLY A 194 12.82 6.23 19.16
C GLY A 194 13.50 6.80 20.41
N GLU A 195 13.36 8.11 20.63
CA GLU A 195 13.96 8.85 21.75
C GLU A 195 13.12 8.81 23.03
N SER A 196 12.11 7.93 23.08
CA SER A 196 11.16 7.93 24.18
C SER A 196 11.64 7.18 25.42
N GLY A 197 11.35 7.75 26.59
CA GLY A 197 11.64 7.17 27.91
C GLY A 197 10.60 6.16 28.41
N CYS A 198 9.59 5.83 27.60
CA CYS A 198 8.55 4.86 27.98
C CYS A 198 9.07 3.42 27.91
N ASP A 199 8.37 2.52 28.60
CA ASP A 199 8.67 1.10 28.53
C ASP A 199 8.60 0.61 27.08
N LYS A 200 9.70 0.04 26.61
CA LYS A 200 9.84 -0.48 25.25
C LYS A 200 8.96 -1.72 25.03
N GLU A 201 8.54 -2.39 26.10
CA GLU A 201 7.64 -3.55 26.06
C GLU A 201 6.15 -3.17 26.02
N SER A 202 5.82 -1.90 26.24
CA SER A 202 4.45 -1.42 26.08
C SER A 202 3.92 -1.74 24.68
N ALA A 203 2.79 -2.44 24.62
CA ALA A 203 2.18 -2.85 23.36
C ALA A 203 1.88 -1.64 22.44
N ILE A 204 1.49 -0.51 23.04
CA ILE A 204 1.17 0.72 22.30
C ILE A 204 2.42 1.47 21.83
N VAL A 205 3.52 1.41 22.58
CA VAL A 205 4.82 1.93 22.13
C VAL A 205 5.35 1.10 20.97
N ARG A 206 5.26 -0.24 21.04
CA ARG A 206 5.63 -1.13 19.92
C ARG A 206 4.77 -0.88 18.68
N TYR A 207 3.47 -0.66 18.88
CA TYR A 207 2.56 -0.28 17.81
C TYR A 207 3.01 1.02 17.14
N ALA A 208 3.26 2.08 17.92
CA ALA A 208 3.67 3.38 17.40
C ALA A 208 5.00 3.31 16.62
N LYS A 209 5.98 2.55 17.15
CA LYS A 209 7.24 2.26 16.44
C LYS A 209 6.98 1.59 15.10
N PHE A 210 6.06 0.62 15.05
CA PHE A 210 5.71 -0.04 13.79
C PHE A 210 5.04 0.89 12.78
N VAL A 211 4.13 1.75 13.22
CA VAL A 211 3.54 2.79 12.34
C VAL A 211 4.64 3.63 11.70
N ALA A 212 5.64 3.99 12.51
CA ALA A 212 6.75 4.81 12.06
C ALA A 212 7.77 4.04 11.20
N GLU A 213 7.95 2.72 11.38
CA GLU A 213 8.78 1.88 10.50
C GLU A 213 8.29 1.87 9.05
N LEU A 214 7.00 2.13 8.82
CA LEU A 214 6.47 2.27 7.46
C LEU A 214 6.82 3.61 6.81
N ALA A 215 7.17 4.63 7.60
CA ALA A 215 7.38 5.99 7.11
C ALA A 215 8.41 6.08 5.96
N PRO A 216 9.61 5.45 6.03
CA PRO A 216 10.58 5.53 4.93
C PRO A 216 10.05 4.96 3.61
N LYS A 217 9.26 3.88 3.66
CA LYS A 217 8.63 3.29 2.47
C LYS A 217 7.55 4.20 1.91
N LEU A 218 6.77 4.83 2.79
CA LEU A 218 5.75 5.80 2.40
C LEU A 218 6.38 7.04 1.77
N VAL A 219 7.50 7.56 2.31
CA VAL A 219 8.28 8.66 1.72
C VAL A 219 8.69 8.30 0.29
N SER A 220 9.23 7.09 0.09
CA SER A 220 9.63 6.61 -1.23
C SER A 220 8.44 6.53 -2.20
N ASP A 221 7.30 6.01 -1.75
CA ASP A 221 6.07 5.92 -2.56
C ASP A 221 5.51 7.30 -2.91
N CYS A 222 5.58 8.22 -1.95
CA CYS A 222 5.13 9.61 -2.09
C CYS A 222 5.93 10.32 -3.17
N LYS A 223 7.27 10.25 -3.11
CA LYS A 223 8.17 10.84 -4.11
C LYS A 223 7.95 10.25 -5.50
N ARG A 224 7.71 8.95 -5.60
CA ARG A 224 7.35 8.31 -6.87
C ARG A 224 6.02 8.82 -7.45
N SER A 225 5.12 9.32 -6.60
CA SER A 225 3.83 9.89 -7.01
C SER A 225 3.93 11.36 -7.45
N GLU A 226 5.07 12.01 -7.19
CA GLU A 226 5.39 13.36 -7.66
C GLU A 226 6.08 13.38 -9.03
N LEU A 227 6.61 12.22 -9.47
CA LEU A 227 7.18 11.96 -10.80
C LEU A 227 6.09 11.64 -11.84
#